data_AF-A0A120MXR4-F1
#
_entry.id   AF-A0A120MXR4-F1
#
_cell.length_a   1.000
_cell.length_b   1.000
_cell.length_c   1.000
_cell.angle_alpha   90.00
_cell.angle_beta   90.00
_cell.angle_gamma   90.00
#
_symmetry.space_group_name_H-M   'P 1'
#
loop_
_entity.id
_entity.type
_entity.pdbx_description
1 polymer ?
#
loop_
_entity_poly.entity_id
_entity_poly.type
_entity_poly.pdbx_seq_one_letter_code
_entity_poly.pdbx_strand_id
1 'polypeptide(L)'
;MKLFLSLCCCLLPGLTFAQPGINEMRQAQQDLSSSFFSAFDCCMVLAVLFGLFGALRIYHNWQMGKDRIDSAVAAWFFASFFMILSGPFLRALFGI
;
A
#
# COMPACT_ATOMS: atom_id res chain seq x y z
N MET A 1 -24.07 46.93 -21.96
CA MET A 1 -23.57 45.54 -22.11
C MET A 1 -22.99 44.94 -20.83
N LYS A 2 -22.12 45.63 -20.09
CA LYS A 2 -21.52 45.12 -18.83
C LYS A 2 -22.53 44.82 -17.71
N LEU A 3 -23.59 45.63 -17.60
CA LEU A 3 -24.61 45.50 -16.53
C LEU A 3 -25.51 44.25 -16.72
N PHE A 4 -25.79 43.88 -17.97
CA PHE A 4 -26.62 42.72 -18.30
C PHE A 4 -25.90 41.39 -18.03
N LEU A 5 -24.58 41.37 -18.28
CA LEU A 5 -23.72 40.22 -17.98
C LEU A 5 -23.61 39.99 -16.47
N SER A 6 -23.50 41.06 -15.68
CA SER A 6 -23.42 40.98 -14.22
C SER A 6 -24.74 40.51 -13.59
N LEU A 7 -25.89 40.96 -14.10
CA LEU A 7 -27.20 40.55 -13.61
C LEU A 7 -27.49 39.07 -13.91
N CYS A 8 -27.08 38.58 -15.08
CA CYS A 8 -27.19 37.16 -15.46
C CYS A 8 -26.31 36.28 -14.55
N CYS A 9 -25.11 36.75 -14.19
CA CYS A 9 -24.19 36.03 -13.31
C CYS A 9 -24.74 35.86 -11.88
N CYS A 10 -25.49 36.85 -11.38
CA CYS A 10 -26.11 36.80 -10.05
C CYS A 10 -27.37 35.92 -9.96
N LEU A 11 -28.01 35.57 -11.09
CA LEU A 11 -29.22 34.74 -11.14
C LEU A 11 -28.93 33.24 -11.34
N LEU A 12 -27.69 32.89 -11.73
CA LEU A 12 -27.23 31.50 -11.90
C LEU A 12 -27.12 30.66 -10.61
N PRO A 13 -26.82 31.19 -9.41
CA PRO A 13 -26.65 30.37 -8.20
C PRO A 13 -27.93 29.64 -7.75
N GLY A 14 -29.11 30.13 -8.15
CA GLY A 14 -30.40 29.49 -7.81
C GLY A 14 -30.67 28.18 -8.57
N LEU A 15 -29.90 27.90 -9.63
CA LEU A 15 -30.02 26.69 -10.46
C LEU A 15 -28.89 25.69 -10.23
N THR A 16 -27.93 26.01 -9.35
CA THR A 16 -26.84 25.08 -9.04
C THR A 16 -27.29 24.11 -7.95
N PHE A 17 -27.59 22.89 -8.37
CA PHE A 17 -27.66 21.74 -7.48
C PHE A 17 -26.23 21.52 -6.97
N ALA A 18 -25.95 21.81 -5.69
CA ALA A 18 -24.68 21.43 -5.11
C ALA A 18 -24.53 19.91 -5.24
N GLN A 19 -23.54 19.44 -5.99
CA GLN A 19 -23.30 18.00 -6.13
C GLN A 19 -23.08 17.43 -4.73
N PRO A 20 -23.83 16.38 -4.32
CA PRO A 20 -23.61 15.74 -3.03
C PRO A 20 -22.22 15.10 -3.03
N GLY A 21 -21.24 15.77 -2.41
CA GLY A 21 -19.86 15.31 -2.34
C GLY A 21 -19.66 13.96 -1.61
N ILE A 22 -20.72 13.42 -0.99
CA ILE A 22 -20.69 12.12 -0.31
C ILE A 22 -20.44 10.97 -1.31
N ASN A 23 -21.01 11.04 -2.51
CA ASN A 23 -20.77 9.99 -3.52
C ASN A 23 -19.32 10.01 -4.01
N GLU A 24 -18.77 11.18 -4.30
CA GLU A 24 -17.38 11.35 -4.71
C GLU A 24 -16.40 10.92 -3.60
N MET A 25 -16.70 11.25 -2.34
CA MET A 25 -15.90 10.81 -1.18
C MET A 25 -15.94 9.29 -0.99
N ARG A 26 -17.10 8.66 -1.20
CA ARG A 26 -17.22 7.18 -1.16
C ARG A 26 -16.44 6.52 -2.28
N GLN A 27 -16.47 7.09 -3.49
CA GLN A 27 -15.67 6.60 -4.61
C GLN A 27 -14.17 6.74 -4.33
N ALA A 28 -13.73 7.90 -3.84
CA ALA A 28 -12.34 8.13 -3.45
C ALA A 28 -11.89 7.15 -2.34
N GLN A 29 -12.76 6.82 -1.38
CA GLN A 29 -12.47 5.80 -0.35
C GLN A 29 -12.29 4.41 -0.97
N GLN A 30 -13.14 4.02 -1.92
CA GLN A 30 -13.04 2.73 -2.61
C GLN A 30 -11.75 2.63 -3.45
N ASP A 31 -11.44 3.68 -4.21
CA ASP A 31 -10.23 3.74 -5.03
C ASP A 31 -8.96 3.70 -4.16
N LEU A 32 -8.98 4.40 -3.03
CA LEU A 32 -7.90 4.37 -2.06
C LEU A 32 -7.72 2.97 -1.47
N SER A 33 -8.80 2.34 -1.01
CA SER A 33 -8.76 0.98 -0.46
C SER A 33 -8.25 -0.03 -1.49
N SER A 34 -8.73 0.04 -2.73
CA SER A 34 -8.30 -0.81 -3.84
C SER A 34 -6.80 -0.64 -4.12
N SER A 35 -6.33 0.62 -4.18
CA SER A 35 -4.92 0.94 -4.38
C SER A 35 -4.04 0.41 -3.25
N PHE A 36 -4.51 0.49 -2.00
CA PHE A 36 -3.82 -0.11 -0.86
C PHE A 36 -3.73 -1.63 -0.94
N PHE A 37 -4.81 -2.32 -1.30
CA PHE A 37 -4.79 -3.79 -1.47
C PHE A 37 -3.80 -4.21 -2.57
N SER A 38 -3.81 -3.51 -3.72
CA SER A 38 -2.88 -3.79 -4.81
C SER A 38 -1.42 -3.54 -4.43
N ALA A 39 -1.12 -2.42 -3.77
CA ALA A 39 0.22 -2.11 -3.27
C ALA A 39 0.67 -3.14 -2.23
N PHE A 40 -0.22 -3.54 -1.33
CA PHE A 40 0.05 -4.56 -0.33
C PHE A 40 0.42 -5.91 -0.96
N ASP A 41 -0.35 -6.36 -1.95
CA ASP A 41 -0.07 -7.63 -2.62
C ASP A 41 1.29 -7.59 -3.33
N CYS A 42 1.63 -6.46 -3.94
CA CYS A 42 2.97 -6.23 -4.49
C CYS A 42 4.07 -6.35 -3.42
N CYS A 43 3.89 -5.70 -2.26
CA CYS A 43 4.83 -5.80 -1.15
C CYS A 43 4.98 -7.24 -0.62
N MET A 44 3.88 -8.01 -0.55
CA MET A 44 3.92 -9.41 -0.14
C MET A 44 4.71 -10.28 -1.13
N VAL A 45 4.52 -10.06 -2.44
CA VAL A 45 5.32 -10.75 -3.46
C VAL A 45 6.81 -10.42 -3.30
N LEU A 46 7.15 -9.13 -3.11
CA LEU A 46 8.53 -8.72 -2.89
C LEU A 46 9.13 -9.33 -1.61
N ALA A 47 8.37 -9.45 -0.54
CA ALA A 47 8.81 -10.10 0.70
C ALA A 47 9.23 -11.56 0.46
N VAL A 48 8.44 -12.30 -0.32
CA VAL A 48 8.77 -13.69 -0.69
C VAL A 48 10.04 -13.74 -1.53
N LEU A 49 10.18 -12.83 -2.51
CA LEU A 49 11.39 -12.77 -3.36
C LEU A 49 12.64 -12.48 -2.53
N PHE A 50 12.61 -11.47 -1.65
CA PHE A 50 13.75 -11.15 -0.78
C PHE A 50 14.06 -12.28 0.21
N GLY A 51 13.04 -12.95 0.74
CA GLY A 51 13.20 -14.15 1.55
C GLY A 51 13.95 -15.26 0.79
N LEU A 52 13.54 -15.55 -0.45
CA LEU A 52 14.19 -16.55 -1.30
C LEU A 52 15.65 -16.17 -1.63
N PHE A 53 15.90 -14.91 -2.01
CA PHE A 53 17.27 -14.45 -2.29
C PHE A 53 18.18 -14.55 -1.06
N GLY A 54 17.65 -14.25 0.13
CA GLY A 54 18.35 -14.46 1.40
C GLY A 54 18.71 -15.93 1.62
N ALA A 55 17.77 -16.85 1.37
CA ALA A 55 17.98 -18.29 1.48
C ALA A 55 19.08 -18.77 0.53
N LEU A 56 19.04 -18.35 -0.73
CA LEU A 56 20.03 -18.68 -1.75
C LEU A 56 21.44 -18.25 -1.33
N ARG A 57 21.57 -17.03 -0.80
CA ARG A 57 22.86 -16.53 -0.29
C ARG A 57 23.41 -17.39 0.84
N ILE A 58 22.56 -17.79 1.78
CA ILE A 58 22.95 -18.60 2.94
C ILE A 58 23.34 -20.00 2.50
N TYR A 59 22.56 -20.61 1.61
CA TYR A 59 22.88 -21.89 1.02
C TYR A 59 24.23 -21.86 0.30
N HIS A 60 24.48 -20.80 -0.50
CA HIS A 60 25.77 -20.63 -1.16
C HIS A 60 26.93 -20.51 -0.16
N ASN A 61 26.78 -19.70 0.89
CA ASN A 61 27.80 -19.59 1.94
C ASN A 61 28.04 -20.91 2.69
N TRP A 62 26.98 -21.71 2.88
CA TRP A 62 27.08 -23.02 3.51
C TRP A 62 27.90 -23.99 2.64
N GLN A 63 27.63 -24.02 1.33
CA GLN A 63 28.41 -24.84 0.39
C GLN A 63 29.89 -24.42 0.30
N MET A 64 30.21 -23.14 0.58
CA MET A 64 31.59 -22.65 0.64
C MET A 64 32.30 -22.94 1.97
N GLY A 65 31.66 -23.65 2.91
CA GLY A 65 32.29 -24.02 4.19
C GLY A 65 32.51 -22.84 5.14
N LYS A 66 31.70 -21.78 5.03
CA LYS A 66 31.83 -20.58 5.88
C LYS A 66 31.45 -20.90 7.33
N ASP A 67 32.18 -20.33 8.29
CA ASP A 67 31.84 -20.48 9.70
C ASP A 67 30.53 -19.75 10.06
N ARG A 68 29.86 -20.23 11.12
CA ARG A 68 28.66 -19.62 11.74
C ARG A 68 27.40 -19.58 10.86
N ILE A 69 27.21 -20.58 9.98
CA ILE A 69 25.98 -20.73 9.17
C ILE A 69 24.73 -20.78 10.04
N ASP A 70 24.76 -21.49 11.16
CA ASP A 70 23.58 -21.65 12.04
C ASP A 70 23.02 -20.30 12.49
N SER A 71 23.90 -19.37 12.86
CA SER A 71 23.52 -18.02 13.26
C SER A 71 22.97 -17.20 12.08
N ALA A 72 23.49 -17.41 10.87
CA ALA A 72 23.02 -16.72 9.66
C ALA A 72 21.65 -17.24 9.22
N VAL A 73 21.42 -18.56 9.30
CA VAL A 73 20.12 -19.21 9.04
C VAL A 73 19.07 -18.69 10.01
N ALA A 74 19.38 -18.66 11.32
CA ALA A 74 18.46 -18.15 12.34
C ALA A 74 18.12 -16.67 12.09
N ALA A 75 19.12 -15.82 11.85
CA ALA A 75 18.91 -14.39 11.59
C ALA A 75 18.02 -14.15 10.35
N TRP A 76 18.27 -14.89 9.26
CA TRP A 76 17.45 -14.80 8.06
C TRP A 76 16.03 -15.29 8.28
N PHE A 77 15.86 -16.41 8.97
CA PHE A 77 14.54 -16.97 9.24
C PHE A 77 13.67 -15.98 10.03
N PHE A 78 14.20 -15.40 11.11
CA PHE A 78 13.47 -14.40 11.90
C PHE A 78 13.20 -13.12 11.11
N ALA A 79 14.15 -12.66 10.29
CA ALA A 79 13.94 -11.50 9.42
C ALA A 79 12.84 -11.74 8.37
N SER A 80 12.86 -12.90 7.70
CA SER A 80 11.83 -13.27 6.72
C SER A 80 10.45 -13.46 7.37
N PHE A 81 10.40 -14.10 8.54
CA PHE A 81 9.17 -14.27 9.29
C PHE A 81 8.57 -12.92 9.72
N PHE A 82 9.39 -12.03 10.27
CA PHE A 82 8.96 -10.69 10.67
C PHE A 82 8.47 -9.88 9.47
N MET A 83 9.18 -9.95 8.34
CA MET A 83 8.78 -9.23 7.12
C MET A 83 7.39 -9.66 6.63
N ILE A 84 7.12 -10.97 6.58
CA ILE A 84 5.81 -11.50 6.18
C ILE A 84 4.72 -11.10 7.18
N LEU A 85 5.02 -11.16 8.48
CA LEU A 85 4.05 -10.85 9.54
C LEU A 85 3.72 -9.35 9.62
N SER A 86 4.65 -8.48 9.20
CA SER A 86 4.46 -7.03 9.23
C SER A 86 3.26 -6.56 8.39
N GLY A 87 2.96 -7.23 7.27
CA GLY A 87 1.83 -6.90 6.42
C GLY A 87 0.47 -7.09 7.12
N PRO A 88 0.12 -8.31 7.53
CA PRO A 88 -1.10 -8.57 8.30
C PRO A 88 -1.20 -7.74 9.57
N PHE A 89 -0.07 -7.48 10.24
CA PHE A 89 -0.03 -6.60 11.41
C PHE A 89 -0.47 -5.17 11.08
N LEU A 90 0.01 -4.58 9.99
CA LEU A 90 -0.40 -3.25 9.54
C LEU A 90 -1.88 -3.22 9.14
N ARG A 91 -2.36 -4.24 8.42
CA ARG A 91 -3.79 -4.38 8.08
C ARG A 91 -4.66 -4.39 9.33
N ALA A 92 -4.29 -5.22 10.31
CA ALA A 92 -4.98 -5.29 11.60
C ALA A 92 -4.94 -3.96 12.38
N LEU A 93 -3.82 -3.24 12.35
CA LEU A 93 -3.66 -1.95 13.04
C LEU A 93 -4.55 -0.85 12.46
N PHE A 94 -4.69 -0.81 11.13
CA PHE A 94 -5.53 0.18 10.44
C PHE A 94 -6.99 -0.24 10.29
N GLY A 95 -7.35 -1.47 10.68
CA GLY A 95 -8.72 -1.99 10.59
C GLY A 95 -9.18 -2.24 9.15
N ILE A 96 -8.24 -2.63 8.27
CA ILE A 96 -8.46 -2.91 6.84
C ILE A 96 -8.30 -4.41 6.58
#